data_AF-A0A846TP69-F1
#
_entry.id   AF-A0A846TP69-F1
#
_cell.length_a   1.000
_cell.length_b   1.000
_cell.length_c   1.000
_cell.angle_alpha   90.00
_cell.angle_beta   90.00
_cell.angle_gamma   90.00
#
_symmetry.space_group_name_H-M   'P 1'
#
loop_
_entity.id
_entity.type
_entity.pdbx_description
1 polymer ?
#
loop_
_entity_poly.entity_id
_entity_poly.type
_entity_poly.pdbx_seq_one_letter_code
_entity_poly.pdbx_strand_id
1 'polypeptide(L)'
;MLYVHAHPDDETVVTGASIAQLARGGAEVHLLTMTRGERGEVIPELLRHLEVGQPANNDDGTALGEYRIHELAAACAALGVRNQVFAGRAPAIDPSVGLSNGRGRYLDSGMSWGPDGRARAAP
;
A
#
# COMPACT_ATOMS: atom_id res chain seq x y z
N MET A 1 -7.57 -2.93 -17.39
CA MET A 1 -8.08 -2.02 -16.33
C MET A 1 -6.95 -1.70 -15.38
N LEU A 2 -6.82 -0.45 -14.93
CA LEU A 2 -5.83 -0.03 -13.94
C LEU A 2 -6.54 0.53 -12.71
N TYR A 3 -6.22 -0.04 -11.54
CA TYR A 3 -6.61 0.49 -10.24
C TYR A 3 -5.39 1.13 -9.59
N VAL A 4 -5.58 2.32 -9.02
CA VAL A 4 -4.52 3.08 -8.36
C VAL A 4 -4.98 3.39 -6.94
N HIS A 5 -4.20 2.94 -5.96
CA HIS A 5 -4.54 3.02 -4.54
C HIS A 5 -3.36 3.48 -3.70
N ALA A 6 -3.64 4.13 -2.57
CA ALA A 6 -2.61 4.75 -1.75
C ALA A 6 -1.81 3.71 -0.96
N HIS A 7 -2.52 2.76 -0.35
CA HIS A 7 -1.97 1.82 0.63
C HIS A 7 -2.37 0.37 0.33
N PRO A 8 -1.63 -0.62 0.89
CA PRO A 8 -2.03 -2.03 0.81
C PRO A 8 -3.26 -2.35 1.66
N ASP A 9 -4.43 -2.57 1.04
CA ASP A 9 -5.75 -2.88 1.63
C ASP A 9 -6.87 -2.13 0.87
N ASP A 10 -6.58 -0.90 0.45
CA ASP A 10 -7.46 -0.03 -0.34
C ASP A 10 -8.05 -0.76 -1.56
N GLU A 11 -7.25 -1.60 -2.23
CA GLU A 11 -7.70 -2.36 -3.39
C GLU A 11 -8.84 -3.31 -3.05
N THR A 12 -8.76 -3.92 -1.86
CA THR A 12 -9.74 -4.87 -1.35
C THR A 12 -10.94 -4.11 -0.77
N VAL A 13 -10.72 -3.11 0.07
CA VAL A 13 -11.76 -2.35 0.78
C VAL A 13 -12.63 -1.54 -0.17
N VAL A 14 -12.01 -0.81 -1.10
CA VAL A 14 -12.73 0.13 -1.97
C VAL A 14 -13.20 -0.54 -3.26
N THR A 15 -12.39 -1.45 -3.81
CA THR A 15 -12.59 -1.95 -5.19
C THR A 15 -12.58 -3.47 -5.36
N GLY A 16 -12.51 -4.24 -4.27
CA GLY A 16 -12.24 -5.68 -4.33
C GLY A 16 -13.24 -6.45 -5.19
N ALA A 17 -14.54 -6.18 -5.01
CA ALA A 17 -15.60 -6.81 -5.80
C ALA A 17 -15.45 -6.53 -7.31
N SER A 18 -15.18 -5.29 -7.69
CA SER A 18 -15.00 -4.88 -9.09
C SER A 18 -13.75 -5.53 -9.70
N ILE A 19 -12.65 -5.54 -8.97
CA ILE A 19 -11.40 -6.20 -9.38
C ILE A 19 -11.66 -7.69 -9.63
N ALA A 20 -12.24 -8.39 -8.66
CA ALA A 20 -12.47 -9.82 -8.74
C ALA A 20 -13.44 -10.19 -9.87
N GLN A 21 -14.48 -9.39 -10.09
CA GLN A 21 -15.42 -9.58 -11.18
C GLN A 21 -14.73 -9.44 -12.55
N LEU A 22 -13.93 -8.38 -12.75
CA LEU A 22 -13.20 -8.16 -14.00
C LEU A 22 -12.16 -9.25 -14.24
N ALA A 23 -11.37 -9.61 -13.23
CA ALA A 23 -10.36 -10.65 -13.34
C ALA A 23 -10.97 -12.02 -13.67
N ARG A 24 -12.08 -12.40 -13.02
CA ARG A 24 -12.84 -13.63 -13.35
C ARG A 24 -13.45 -13.60 -14.75
N GLY A 25 -13.82 -12.41 -15.23
CA GLY A 25 -14.29 -12.20 -16.60
C GLY A 25 -13.19 -12.28 -17.65
N GLY A 26 -11.93 -12.51 -17.25
CA GLY A 26 -10.78 -12.61 -18.15
C GLY A 26 -10.17 -11.26 -18.54
N ALA A 27 -10.60 -10.16 -17.91
CA ALA A 27 -10.00 -8.86 -18.15
C ALA A 27 -8.59 -8.80 -17.57
N GLU A 28 -7.69 -8.10 -18.27
CA GLU A 28 -6.37 -7.79 -17.74
C GLU A 28 -6.49 -6.68 -16.69
N VAL A 29 -6.18 -7.00 -15.43
CA VAL A 29 -6.25 -6.08 -14.29
C VAL A 29 -4.85 -5.80 -13.76
N HIS A 30 -4.53 -4.51 -13.68
CA HIS A 30 -3.31 -3.96 -13.09
C HIS A 30 -3.65 -3.24 -11.79
N LEU A 31 -2.81 -3.41 -10.77
CA LEU A 31 -2.88 -2.69 -9.51
C LEU A 31 -1.59 -1.89 -9.30
N LEU A 32 -1.73 -0.58 -9.18
CA LEU A 32 -0.68 0.33 -8.76
C LEU A 32 -0.92 0.74 -7.31
N THR A 33 0.00 0.40 -6.42
CA THR A 33 -0.04 0.82 -5.01
C THR A 33 1.01 1.90 -4.78
N MET A 34 0.62 3.05 -4.23
CA MET A 34 1.52 4.20 -4.11
C MET A 34 2.60 3.97 -3.04
N THR A 35 2.23 3.46 -1.87
CA THR A 35 3.13 3.28 -0.71
C THR A 35 2.99 1.89 -0.11
N ARG A 36 3.81 1.54 0.90
CA ARG A 36 3.72 0.24 1.59
C ARG A 36 2.91 0.33 2.88
N GLY A 37 2.37 1.50 3.20
CA GLY A 37 1.60 1.70 4.42
C GLY A 37 2.45 1.63 5.68
N GLU A 38 3.66 2.18 5.61
CA GLU A 38 4.66 2.17 6.68
C GLU A 38 4.17 2.83 7.99
N ARG A 39 3.14 3.68 7.92
CA ARG A 39 2.58 4.42 9.07
C ARG A 39 1.22 3.89 9.54
N GLY A 40 0.83 2.68 9.10
CA GLY A 40 -0.42 2.05 9.50
C GLY A 40 -0.44 1.63 10.97
N GLU A 41 -1.63 1.63 11.56
CA GLU A 41 -1.90 0.98 12.85
C GLU A 41 -1.82 -0.54 12.70
N VAL A 42 -1.34 -1.23 13.74
CA VAL A 42 -1.25 -2.69 13.79
C VAL A 42 -2.22 -3.23 14.85
N ILE A 43 -3.32 -3.79 14.37
CA ILE A 43 -4.39 -4.34 15.23
C ILE A 43 -3.91 -5.59 16.00
N PRO A 44 -3.29 -6.62 15.38
CA PRO A 44 -2.94 -7.85 16.08
C PRO A 44 -1.80 -7.64 17.09
N GLU A 45 -2.01 -8.08 18.34
CA GLU A 45 -1.03 -7.93 19.43
C GLU A 45 0.34 -8.51 19.08
N LEU A 46 0.37 -9.70 18.46
CA LEU A 46 1.61 -10.38 18.10
C LEU A 46 2.49 -9.60 17.12
N LEU A 47 1.89 -8.67 16.36
CA LEU A 47 2.57 -7.85 15.36
C LEU A 47 2.74 -6.40 15.80
N ARG A 48 2.23 -6.00 16.97
CA ARG A 48 2.22 -4.60 17.43
C ARG A 48 3.62 -3.98 17.47
N HIS A 49 4.66 -4.79 17.66
CA HIS A 49 6.06 -4.34 17.58
C HIS A 49 6.47 -3.76 16.21
N LEU A 50 5.67 -3.95 15.15
CA LEU A 50 5.91 -3.38 13.82
C LEU A 50 5.36 -1.95 13.66
N GLU A 51 4.40 -1.53 14.49
CA GLU A 51 3.78 -0.19 14.39
C GLU A 51 4.75 0.89 14.85
N VAL A 52 4.89 1.94 14.04
CA VAL A 52 5.77 3.07 14.37
C VAL A 52 5.24 3.81 15.60
N GLY A 53 6.13 4.04 16.57
CA GLY A 53 5.80 4.70 17.83
C GLY A 53 5.54 3.73 18.99
N GLN A 54 5.43 2.42 18.71
CA GLN A 54 5.38 1.42 19.78
C GLN A 54 6.76 1.26 20.45
N PRO A 55 6.84 1.00 21.78
CA PRO A 55 8.11 0.92 22.50
C PRO A 55 9.11 -0.12 21.95
N ALA A 56 8.60 -1.17 21.30
CA ALA A 56 9.40 -2.25 20.73
C ALA A 56 9.79 -2.00 19.25
N ASN A 57 9.22 -0.97 18.60
CA ASN A 57 9.58 -0.60 17.24
C ASN A 57 10.80 0.33 17.27
N ASN A 58 11.81 0.01 16.48
CA ASN A 58 13.07 0.75 16.39
C ASN A 58 13.39 1.23 14.98
N ASP A 59 12.39 1.27 14.09
CA ASP A 59 12.56 1.65 12.68
C ASP A 59 11.58 2.76 12.24
N ASP A 60 11.61 3.11 10.96
CA ASP A 60 10.76 4.14 10.37
C ASP A 60 9.47 3.60 9.73
N GLY A 61 9.05 2.38 10.12
CA GLY A 61 7.92 1.65 9.54
C GLY A 61 8.31 0.74 8.38
N THR A 62 9.61 0.61 8.12
CA THR A 62 10.14 -0.27 7.07
C THR A 62 9.72 -1.73 7.29
N ALA A 63 9.80 -2.26 8.51
CA ALA A 63 9.40 -3.63 8.81
C ALA A 63 7.89 -3.87 8.61
N LEU A 64 7.04 -2.91 9.00
CA LEU A 64 5.60 -2.99 8.71
C LEU A 64 5.32 -2.97 7.21
N GLY A 65 5.99 -2.08 6.48
CA GLY A 65 5.86 -2.00 5.03
C GLY A 65 6.25 -3.30 4.32
N GLU A 66 7.32 -3.97 4.77
CA GLU A 66 7.70 -5.30 4.25
C GLU A 66 6.64 -6.36 4.57
N TYR A 67 6.08 -6.34 5.78
CA TYR A 67 5.00 -7.25 6.17
C TYR A 67 3.76 -7.07 5.26
N ARG A 68 3.34 -5.82 5.06
CA ARG A 68 2.18 -5.46 4.23
C ARG A 68 2.36 -5.78 2.75
N ILE A 69 3.59 -5.85 2.23
CA ILE A 69 3.84 -6.34 0.87
C ILE A 69 3.39 -7.80 0.73
N HIS A 70 3.61 -8.63 1.75
CA HIS A 70 3.16 -10.02 1.73
C HIS A 70 1.65 -10.14 1.87
N GLU A 71 1.02 -9.30 2.71
CA GLU A 71 -0.44 -9.21 2.80
C GLU A 71 -1.07 -8.79 1.46
N LEU A 72 -0.50 -7.78 0.79
CA LEU A 72 -0.94 -7.34 -0.53
C LEU A 72 -0.81 -8.44 -1.59
N ALA A 73 0.28 -9.20 -1.56
CA ALA A 73 0.48 -10.29 -2.49
C ALA A 73 -0.60 -11.38 -2.29
N ALA A 74 -0.95 -11.69 -1.04
CA ALA A 74 -2.02 -12.63 -0.72
C ALA A 74 -3.40 -12.09 -1.15
N ALA A 75 -3.68 -10.81 -0.92
CA ALA A 75 -4.90 -10.15 -1.37
C ALA A 75 -5.01 -10.16 -2.91
N CYS A 76 -3.94 -9.81 -3.62
CA CYS A 76 -3.87 -9.87 -5.08
C CYS A 76 -4.17 -11.29 -5.61
N ALA A 77 -3.60 -12.31 -4.98
CA ALA A 77 -3.86 -13.70 -5.36
C ALA A 77 -5.33 -14.09 -5.17
N ALA A 78 -5.97 -13.66 -4.07
CA ALA A 78 -7.39 -13.88 -3.82
C ALA A 78 -8.30 -13.13 -4.81
N LEU A 79 -7.91 -11.91 -5.19
CA LEU A 79 -8.65 -11.06 -6.13
C LEU A 79 -8.43 -11.41 -7.60
N GLY A 80 -7.42 -12.25 -7.92
CA GLY A 80 -7.05 -12.60 -9.28
C GLY A 80 -6.22 -11.53 -10.01
N VAL A 81 -5.63 -10.58 -9.28
CA VAL A 81 -4.70 -9.57 -9.82
C VAL A 81 -3.36 -10.22 -10.09
N ARG A 82 -2.87 -10.12 -11.33
CA ARG A 82 -1.58 -10.69 -11.74
C ARG A 82 -0.48 -9.65 -11.96
N ASN A 83 -0.88 -8.40 -12.17
CA ASN A 83 0.03 -7.30 -12.45
C ASN A 83 -0.05 -6.28 -11.30
N GLN A 84 0.66 -6.55 -10.20
CA GLN A 84 0.80 -5.61 -9.09
C GLN A 84 2.16 -4.92 -9.16
N VAL A 85 2.17 -3.60 -9.01
CA VAL A 85 3.37 -2.79 -9.01
C VAL A 85 3.27 -1.68 -7.96
N PHE A 86 4.40 -1.32 -7.38
CA PHE A 86 4.51 -0.13 -6.52
C PHE A 86 4.95 1.08 -7.34
N ALA A 87 4.37 2.25 -7.07
CA ALA A 87 4.86 3.50 -7.65
C ALA A 87 6.33 3.73 -7.31
N GLY A 88 7.10 4.25 -8.25
CA GLY A 88 8.54 4.46 -8.08
C GLY A 88 9.39 3.18 -8.19
N ARG A 89 8.79 2.06 -8.61
CA ARG A 89 9.50 0.83 -8.99
C ARG A 89 9.14 0.48 -10.43
N ALA A 90 10.09 -0.07 -11.19
CA ALA A 90 9.81 -0.52 -12.54
C ALA A 90 8.65 -1.54 -12.54
N PRO A 91 7.70 -1.47 -13.50
CA PRO A 91 7.61 -0.50 -14.60
C PRO A 91 6.96 0.87 -14.23
N ALA A 92 6.44 1.05 -13.02
CA ALA A 92 5.80 2.28 -12.55
C ALA A 92 6.80 3.38 -12.09
N ILE A 93 7.87 3.59 -12.87
CA ILE A 93 8.83 4.67 -12.68
C ILE A 93 9.33 5.16 -14.04
N ASP A 94 9.42 6.47 -14.22
CA ASP A 94 10.16 7.05 -15.33
C ASP A 94 11.65 7.18 -14.93
N PRO A 95 12.55 6.37 -15.51
CA PRO A 95 13.97 6.39 -15.16
C PRO A 95 14.66 7.69 -15.57
N SER A 96 14.08 8.49 -16.47
CA SER A 96 14.62 9.79 -16.87
C SER A 96 14.38 10.90 -15.84
N VAL A 97 13.37 10.72 -14.98
CA VAL A 97 13.02 11.68 -13.92
C VAL A 97 13.50 11.18 -12.55
N GLY A 98 13.35 9.87 -12.28
CA GLY A 98 13.72 9.28 -11.00
C GLY A 98 12.87 9.77 -9.82
N LEU A 99 13.39 9.66 -8.60
CA LEU A 99 12.76 10.14 -7.37
C LEU A 99 13.70 11.11 -6.65
N SER A 100 13.25 12.33 -6.40
CA SER A 100 14.05 13.38 -5.74
C SER A 100 14.15 13.25 -4.22
N ASN A 101 13.51 12.23 -3.62
CA ASN A 101 13.40 12.08 -2.17
C ASN A 101 14.58 11.34 -1.51
N GLY A 102 15.58 10.90 -2.27
CA GLY A 102 16.75 10.18 -1.76
C GLY A 102 16.47 8.79 -1.16
N ARG A 103 15.21 8.32 -1.18
CA ARG A 103 14.78 7.05 -0.57
C ARG A 103 14.48 5.96 -1.61
N GLY A 104 14.43 6.31 -2.89
CA GLY A 104 14.22 5.36 -3.99
C GLY A 104 12.85 4.67 -3.97
N ARG A 105 11.89 5.21 -3.21
CA ARG A 105 10.49 4.76 -3.14
C ARG A 105 9.61 5.90 -2.61
N TYR A 106 8.32 5.89 -2.94
CA TYR A 106 7.34 6.68 -2.19
C TYR A 106 7.16 6.08 -0.79
N LEU A 107 6.99 6.96 0.20
CA LEU A 107 6.80 6.61 1.60
C LEU A 107 5.42 7.09 2.04
N ASP A 108 4.79 6.31 2.91
CA ASP A 108 3.56 6.70 3.56
C ASP A 108 3.80 7.89 4.51
N SER A 109 3.03 8.96 4.33
CA SER A 109 3.04 10.09 5.25
C SER A 109 2.39 9.74 6.59
N GLY A 110 1.56 8.70 6.61
CA GLY A 110 0.57 8.51 7.65
C GLY A 110 -0.69 9.34 7.39
N MET A 111 -1.72 9.04 8.17
CA MET A 111 -3.04 9.64 8.06
C MET A 111 -3.48 10.21 9.40
N SER A 112 -4.12 11.37 9.36
CA SER A 112 -4.81 11.99 10.49
C SER A 112 -6.26 12.27 10.12
N TRP A 113 -7.13 12.34 11.13
CA TRP A 113 -8.54 12.67 10.94
C TRP A 113 -8.77 14.15 11.22
N GLY A 114 -9.25 14.87 10.20
CA GLY A 114 -9.64 16.27 10.35
C GLY A 114 -10.88 16.44 11.21
N PRO A 115 -11.15 17.67 11.71
CA PRO A 115 -12.36 17.98 12.47
C PRO A 115 -13.65 17.82 11.64
N ASP A 116 -13.53 17.74 10.31
CA ASP A 116 -14.59 17.44 9.36
C ASP A 116 -14.82 15.94 9.12
N GLY A 117 -14.11 15.07 9.87
CA GLY A 117 -14.16 13.63 9.71
C GLY A 117 -13.49 13.12 8.43
N ARG A 118 -12.75 13.98 7.71
CA ARG A 118 -12.05 13.60 6.49
C ARG A 118 -10.60 13.24 6.78
N ALA A 119 -10.11 12.20 6.11
CA ALA A 119 -8.71 11.83 6.12
C ALA A 119 -7.82 12.94 5.56
N ARG A 120 -6.68 13.18 6.21
CA ARG A 120 -5.63 14.13 5.84
C ARG A 120 -4.27 13.45 6.02
N ALA A 121 -3.25 13.91 5.31
CA ALA A 121 -1.88 13.48 5.59
C ALA A 121 -1.51 13.82 7.04
N ALA A 122 -0.79 12.93 7.72
CA ALA A 122 -0.18 13.28 9.00
C ALA A 122 0.88 14.38 8.80
N PRO A 123 1.04 15.31 9.78
CA PRO A 123 1.95 16.45 9.69
C PRO A 123 3.43 16.05 9.67
#